data_AF-A0AAJ4MZF3-F1
#
_entry.id   AF-A0AAJ4MZF3-F1
#
_cell.length_a   1.000
_cell.length_b   1.000
_cell.length_c   1.000
_cell.angle_alpha   90.00
_cell.angle_beta   90.00
_cell.angle_gamma   90.00
#
_symmetry.space_group_name_H-M   'P 1'
#
loop_
_entity.id
_entity.type
_entity.pdbx_description
1 polymer ?
#
loop_
_entity_poly.entity_id
_entity_poly.type
_entity_poly.pdbx_seq_one_letter_code
_entity_poly.pdbx_strand_id
1 'polypeptide(L)'
;MVGYGAGVGASARSSLAGAQGAGVPKLPVSLPVAPLLFAGSAKLAGWSGGAAKVARSANPTTPQTFGFDANNRLDLAAIETYVGGANVSARADTIFDQSGNGFDLIQATQGARAYVQRSQLAGEALPFTCGPNIQYPIPSGLSVDRANHSVFLVLRPHLARASYAWIKMGTTLTYGTTTPDTATAGGGARILDAANGNVSKVQSRAPKTSGVAIMGYSSGASDVKFYNNRFIETVAGGLTAGTLTGGTIENGNGYSEIIAVAIFPRALTAAEMASVGRVLEAVAPIQTGQTKGVFMIGDSITAGQGSVAIYTPGLGMTATEPDQLFGALGNPADTAIFNCGQPSITMTSINGTNGRNRIKELMDAYPEITKRVARVHAGINDLRGGTADTVIYPAIVAYCTYLRGLGVKVIVSTINTQVIDATYTQQAEDRRVSINDQIRANWATFADGIVDYANIPELVDPNNGTYYASDKLHLLAPAYQLKSALAASEVIPMLAA
;
A
#
# COMPACT_ATOMS: atom_id res chain seq x y z
N MET A 1 -15.08 0.40 39.11
CA MET A 1 -13.74 -0.15 38.86
C MET A 1 -13.93 -1.47 38.12
N VAL A 2 -14.09 -1.41 36.80
CA VAL A 2 -14.36 -2.58 35.93
C VAL A 2 -13.04 -2.91 35.26
N GLY A 3 -12.41 -4.01 35.67
CA GLY A 3 -11.11 -4.41 35.17
C GLY A 3 -11.21 -4.92 33.74
N TYR A 4 -10.65 -4.18 32.80
CA TYR A 4 -10.30 -4.72 31.48
C TYR A 4 -9.05 -5.58 31.62
N GLY A 5 -9.24 -6.88 31.79
CA GLY A 5 -8.17 -7.86 31.67
C GLY A 5 -7.77 -7.99 30.20
N ALA A 6 -6.65 -7.38 29.84
CA ALA A 6 -6.00 -7.60 28.55
C ALA A 6 -5.43 -9.02 28.49
N GLY A 7 -6.30 -9.98 28.15
CA GLY A 7 -5.88 -11.30 27.74
C GLY A 7 -5.14 -11.18 26.42
N VAL A 8 -3.82 -11.33 26.46
CA VAL A 8 -2.96 -11.50 25.28
C VAL A 8 -3.30 -12.85 24.65
N GLY A 9 -4.40 -12.87 23.89
CA GLY A 9 -4.93 -14.04 23.22
C GLY A 9 -4.04 -14.44 22.05
N ALA A 10 -3.85 -15.75 21.92
CA ALA A 10 -3.07 -16.45 20.91
C ALA A 10 -3.03 -15.77 19.54
N SER A 11 -1.83 -15.72 18.94
CA SER A 11 -1.61 -15.46 17.52
C SER A 11 -2.61 -16.27 16.69
N ALA A 12 -3.67 -15.61 16.25
CA ALA A 12 -4.61 -16.15 15.30
C ALA A 12 -3.80 -16.36 14.01
N ARG A 13 -3.42 -17.60 13.74
CA ARG A 13 -2.98 -18.00 12.41
C ARG A 13 -4.15 -17.68 11.48
N SER A 14 -4.04 -16.54 10.80
CA SER A 14 -4.95 -16.09 9.76
C SER A 14 -5.07 -17.20 8.71
N SER A 15 -6.09 -18.04 8.84
CA SER A 15 -6.50 -18.98 7.80
C SER A 15 -7.24 -18.18 6.73
N LEU A 16 -6.48 -17.47 5.90
CA LEU A 16 -6.91 -16.99 4.59
C LEU A 16 -7.15 -18.14 3.59
N ALA A 17 -7.06 -19.39 4.06
CA ALA A 17 -7.64 -20.58 3.45
C ALA A 17 -9.19 -20.57 3.48
N GLY A 18 -9.82 -19.40 3.37
CA GLY A 18 -11.25 -19.29 3.13
C GLY A 18 -11.57 -19.91 1.78
N ALA A 19 -12.19 -21.08 1.81
CA ALA A 19 -12.84 -21.79 0.71
C ALA A 19 -12.36 -21.39 -0.68
N GLN A 20 -11.40 -22.14 -1.25
CA GLN A 20 -11.18 -22.14 -2.70
C GLN A 20 -12.48 -22.61 -3.37
N GLY A 21 -13.38 -21.67 -3.66
CA GLY A 21 -14.57 -21.92 -4.46
C GLY A 21 -14.16 -22.53 -5.81
N ALA A 22 -15.01 -23.39 -6.37
CA ALA A 22 -14.80 -23.93 -7.70
C ALA A 22 -14.54 -22.78 -8.70
N GLY A 23 -13.34 -22.75 -9.31
CA GLY A 23 -12.96 -21.76 -10.32
C GLY A 23 -11.85 -20.77 -9.95
N VAL A 24 -11.19 -20.90 -8.79
CA VAL A 24 -9.93 -20.18 -8.52
C VAL A 24 -8.79 -20.81 -9.33
N PRO A 25 -8.04 -20.04 -10.14
CA PRO A 25 -6.90 -20.58 -10.88
C PRO A 25 -5.87 -21.20 -9.94
N LYS A 26 -5.44 -22.42 -10.28
CA LYS A 26 -4.46 -23.18 -9.49
C LYS A 26 -3.04 -22.81 -9.92
N LEU A 27 -2.10 -22.89 -8.99
CA LEU A 27 -0.68 -22.87 -9.33
C LEU A 27 -0.28 -24.21 -10.00
N PRO A 28 0.69 -24.21 -10.93
CA PRO A 28 1.46 -23.05 -11.40
C PRO A 28 0.64 -22.09 -12.28
N VAL A 29 1.03 -20.81 -12.31
CA VAL A 29 0.37 -19.74 -13.06
C VAL A 29 0.39 -20.05 -14.56
N SER A 30 -0.76 -20.18 -15.21
CA SER A 30 -0.86 -20.45 -16.65
C SER A 30 -1.45 -19.27 -17.40
N LEU A 31 -0.60 -18.39 -17.93
CA LEU A 31 -1.04 -17.17 -18.61
C LEU A 31 -1.63 -17.51 -20.00
N PRO A 32 -2.77 -16.88 -20.38
CA PRO A 32 -3.41 -17.11 -21.68
C PRO A 32 -2.63 -16.52 -22.86
N VAL A 33 -1.68 -15.64 -22.56
CA VAL A 33 -0.78 -14.99 -23.53
C VAL A 33 0.64 -15.16 -23.00
N ALA A 34 1.58 -15.51 -23.86
CA ALA A 34 2.98 -15.62 -23.46
C ALA A 34 3.52 -14.23 -23.07
N PRO A 35 4.04 -14.06 -21.84
CA PRO A 35 4.66 -12.81 -21.44
C PRO A 35 6.06 -12.68 -22.05
N LEU A 36 6.51 -11.43 -22.24
CA LEU A 36 7.90 -11.09 -22.51
C LEU A 36 8.76 -11.26 -21.24
N LEU A 37 8.20 -10.95 -20.07
CA LEU A 37 8.81 -11.13 -18.76
C LEU A 37 7.74 -11.60 -17.79
N PHE A 38 8.02 -12.64 -17.02
CA PHE A 38 7.26 -12.95 -15.81
C PHE A 38 8.22 -13.22 -14.66
N ALA A 39 8.14 -12.42 -13.61
CA ALA A 39 8.96 -12.57 -12.42
C ALA A 39 8.05 -12.45 -11.18
N GLY A 40 8.22 -13.35 -10.22
CA GLY A 40 7.30 -13.44 -9.08
C GLY A 40 7.63 -14.58 -8.13
N SER A 41 6.95 -14.60 -6.98
CA SER A 41 7.10 -15.65 -5.97
C SER A 41 6.26 -16.90 -6.23
N ALA A 42 5.43 -16.89 -7.27
CA ALA A 42 4.67 -18.03 -7.76
C ALA A 42 5.28 -18.57 -9.05
N LYS A 43 5.26 -19.89 -9.23
CA LYS A 43 5.80 -20.56 -10.42
C LYS A 43 4.91 -20.36 -11.64
N LEU A 44 5.49 -19.99 -12.78
CA LEU A 44 4.84 -20.02 -14.08
C LEU A 44 4.79 -21.45 -14.62
N ALA A 45 3.67 -21.83 -15.23
CA ALA A 45 3.49 -23.15 -15.84
C ALA A 45 4.55 -23.38 -16.93
N GLY A 46 5.19 -24.55 -16.91
CA GLY A 46 6.28 -24.89 -17.84
C GLY A 46 7.68 -24.44 -17.39
N TRP A 47 7.80 -23.54 -16.41
CA TRP A 47 9.11 -23.16 -15.86
C TRP A 47 9.74 -24.31 -15.06
N SER A 48 11.04 -24.53 -15.23
CA SER A 48 11.80 -25.57 -14.50
C SER A 48 13.02 -25.02 -13.74
N GLY A 49 13.32 -23.73 -13.89
CA GLY A 49 14.46 -23.09 -13.22
C GLY A 49 14.19 -22.66 -11.78
N GLY A 50 15.14 -21.89 -11.23
CA GLY A 50 15.01 -21.29 -9.90
C GLY A 50 13.96 -20.18 -9.84
N ALA A 51 13.57 -19.78 -8.63
CA ALA A 51 12.65 -18.68 -8.38
C ALA A 51 13.40 -17.36 -8.11
N ALA A 52 14.43 -17.41 -7.26
CA ALA A 52 15.26 -16.25 -6.94
C ALA A 52 16.67 -16.65 -6.48
N LYS A 53 17.61 -15.72 -6.56
CA LYS A 53 18.86 -15.77 -5.78
C LYS A 53 18.71 -14.90 -4.53
N VAL A 54 18.93 -15.45 -3.35
CA VAL A 54 18.73 -14.76 -2.07
C VAL A 54 20.04 -14.72 -1.29
N ALA A 55 20.38 -13.54 -0.79
CA ALA A 55 21.54 -13.32 0.06
C ALA A 55 21.13 -13.07 1.51
N ARG A 56 22.00 -13.49 2.44
CA ARG A 56 21.91 -13.08 3.86
C ARG A 56 22.24 -11.59 3.97
N SER A 57 21.56 -10.86 4.86
CA SER A 57 21.98 -9.47 5.13
C SER A 57 23.38 -9.38 5.73
N ALA A 58 23.78 -10.39 6.52
CA ALA A 58 25.12 -10.49 7.11
C ALA A 58 26.22 -10.89 6.12
N ASN A 59 25.85 -11.49 4.97
CA ASN A 59 26.80 -11.86 3.92
C ASN A 59 26.16 -11.65 2.54
N PRO A 60 26.11 -10.39 2.07
CA PRO A 60 25.35 -10.02 0.89
C PRO A 60 25.98 -10.44 -0.44
N THR A 61 27.25 -10.88 -0.45
CA THR A 61 28.02 -11.14 -1.68
C THR A 61 27.93 -12.58 -2.17
N THR A 62 27.33 -13.49 -1.40
CA THR A 62 27.20 -14.92 -1.76
C THR A 62 25.74 -15.36 -1.82
N PRO A 63 24.93 -14.84 -2.76
CA PRO A 63 23.53 -15.24 -2.88
C PRO A 63 23.41 -16.70 -3.31
N GLN A 64 22.43 -17.43 -2.76
CA GLN A 64 22.11 -18.80 -3.14
C GLN A 64 20.83 -18.86 -3.98
N THR A 65 20.77 -19.78 -4.93
CA THR A 65 19.58 -20.02 -5.75
C THR A 65 18.55 -20.84 -4.96
N PHE A 66 17.32 -20.35 -4.91
CA PHE A 66 16.18 -21.05 -4.31
C PHE A 66 15.13 -21.34 -5.39
N GLY A 67 14.52 -22.51 -5.28
CA GLY A 67 13.47 -22.97 -6.19
C GLY A 67 12.07 -22.70 -5.63
N PHE A 68 11.14 -23.55 -6.04
CA PHE A 68 9.76 -23.55 -5.58
C PHE A 68 9.50 -24.77 -4.69
N ASP A 69 8.62 -24.61 -3.71
CA ASP A 69 8.12 -25.67 -2.86
C ASP A 69 7.08 -26.55 -3.59
N ALA A 70 6.52 -27.52 -2.85
CA ALA A 70 5.48 -28.42 -3.37
C ALA A 70 4.19 -27.69 -3.78
N ASN A 71 3.97 -26.46 -3.30
CA ASN A 71 2.82 -25.62 -3.64
C ASN A 71 3.11 -24.68 -4.81
N ASN A 72 4.26 -24.84 -5.48
CA ASN A 72 4.71 -23.97 -6.58
C ASN A 72 4.90 -22.50 -6.16
N ARG A 73 5.31 -22.28 -4.91
CA ARG A 73 5.66 -20.97 -4.36
C ARG A 73 7.15 -20.95 -4.01
N LEU A 74 7.76 -19.76 -3.95
CA LEU A 74 9.15 -19.60 -3.53
C LEU A 74 9.40 -20.34 -2.21
N ASP A 75 10.40 -21.23 -2.17
CA ASP A 75 10.65 -22.12 -1.02
C ASP A 75 11.19 -21.36 0.19
N LEU A 76 10.27 -20.84 1.00
CA LEU A 76 10.61 -20.08 2.19
C LEU A 76 11.30 -20.94 3.25
N ALA A 77 10.90 -22.20 3.41
CA ALA A 77 11.48 -23.05 4.45
C ALA A 77 12.98 -23.26 4.20
N ALA A 78 13.36 -23.46 2.94
CA ALA A 78 14.75 -23.51 2.53
C ALA A 78 15.46 -22.17 2.75
N ILE A 79 14.83 -21.04 2.41
CA ILE A 79 15.40 -19.70 2.64
C ILE A 79 15.60 -19.42 4.12
N GLU A 80 14.63 -19.72 4.98
CA GLU A 80 14.69 -19.52 6.43
C GLU A 80 15.79 -20.38 7.06
N THR A 81 15.93 -21.62 6.62
CA THR A 81 17.04 -22.48 7.03
C THR A 81 18.37 -21.88 6.58
N TYR A 82 18.45 -21.38 5.34
CA TYR A 82 19.64 -20.71 4.84
C TYR A 82 19.97 -19.43 5.62
N VAL A 83 18.99 -18.60 5.98
CA VAL A 83 19.28 -17.32 6.68
C VAL A 83 19.35 -17.44 8.20
N GLY A 84 19.08 -18.62 8.76
CA GLY A 84 19.23 -18.91 10.19
C GLY A 84 17.96 -18.65 11.02
N GLY A 85 16.78 -18.66 10.41
CA GLY A 85 15.51 -18.58 11.10
C GLY A 85 14.41 -17.87 10.32
N ALA A 86 13.18 -17.96 10.84
CA ALA A 86 12.03 -17.28 10.26
C ALA A 86 12.16 -15.77 10.35
N ASN A 87 11.85 -15.07 9.25
CA ASN A 87 11.87 -13.61 9.13
C ASN A 87 13.22 -12.93 9.49
N VAL A 88 14.31 -13.69 9.54
CA VAL A 88 15.65 -13.13 9.54
C VAL A 88 15.86 -12.40 8.21
N SER A 89 16.50 -11.22 8.25
CA SER A 89 16.64 -10.34 7.08
C SER A 89 17.37 -11.04 5.92
N ALA A 90 16.60 -11.54 4.96
CA ALA A 90 17.04 -12.09 3.69
C ALA A 90 16.72 -11.09 2.57
N ARG A 91 17.56 -11.01 1.54
CA ARG A 91 17.34 -10.09 0.41
C ARG A 91 17.50 -10.81 -0.92
N ALA A 92 16.54 -10.64 -1.82
CA ALA A 92 16.61 -11.16 -3.18
C ALA A 92 17.58 -10.31 -4.00
N ASP A 93 18.65 -10.94 -4.48
CA ASP A 93 19.62 -10.34 -5.40
C ASP A 93 19.11 -10.41 -6.84
N THR A 94 18.58 -11.58 -7.21
CA THR A 94 18.03 -11.86 -8.53
C THR A 94 16.64 -12.44 -8.37
N ILE A 95 15.67 -11.94 -9.14
CA ILE A 95 14.37 -12.60 -9.33
C ILE A 95 14.37 -13.12 -10.77
N PHE A 96 14.27 -14.43 -10.95
CA PHE A 96 14.42 -15.03 -12.26
C PHE A 96 13.21 -14.74 -13.16
N ASP A 97 13.48 -14.48 -14.44
CA ASP A 97 12.47 -14.41 -15.47
C ASP A 97 12.02 -15.82 -15.84
N GLN A 98 10.80 -16.15 -15.46
CA GLN A 98 10.20 -17.46 -15.69
C GLN A 98 9.58 -17.59 -17.08
N SER A 99 9.57 -16.52 -17.90
CA SER A 99 9.08 -16.57 -19.28
C SER A 99 10.04 -17.32 -20.22
N GLY A 100 11.30 -17.51 -19.79
CA GLY A 100 12.34 -18.15 -20.58
C GLY A 100 13.10 -17.21 -21.52
N ASN A 101 12.81 -15.91 -21.50
CA ASN A 101 13.47 -14.92 -22.36
C ASN A 101 14.78 -14.37 -21.77
N GLY A 102 15.11 -14.74 -20.53
CA GLY A 102 16.38 -14.39 -19.88
C GLY A 102 16.44 -12.95 -19.35
N PHE A 103 15.29 -12.33 -19.10
CA PHE A 103 15.21 -10.97 -18.55
C PHE A 103 15.19 -10.93 -17.03
N ASP A 104 16.12 -11.65 -16.40
CA ASP A 104 16.24 -11.71 -14.94
C ASP A 104 16.32 -10.31 -14.31
N LEU A 105 15.59 -10.11 -13.23
CA LEU A 105 15.59 -8.87 -12.47
C LEU A 105 16.72 -8.90 -11.44
N ILE A 106 17.84 -8.24 -11.75
CA ILE A 106 19.05 -8.25 -10.92
C ILE A 106 19.23 -6.90 -10.22
N GLN A 107 19.39 -6.90 -8.90
CA GLN A 107 19.71 -5.71 -8.12
C GLN A 107 21.05 -5.89 -7.39
N ALA A 108 22.12 -5.39 -8.01
CA ALA A 108 23.47 -5.53 -7.49
C ALA A 108 23.67 -4.81 -6.14
N THR A 109 23.02 -3.66 -5.94
CA THR A 109 23.14 -2.86 -4.72
C THR A 109 22.34 -3.48 -3.58
N GLN A 110 23.03 -4.03 -2.57
CA GLN A 110 22.42 -4.71 -1.41
C GLN A 110 21.27 -3.91 -0.78
N GLY A 111 21.48 -2.61 -0.53
CA GLY A 111 20.47 -1.74 0.10
C GLY A 111 19.17 -1.60 -0.69
N ALA A 112 19.24 -1.75 -2.03
CA ALA A 112 18.12 -1.63 -2.95
C ALA A 112 17.46 -2.98 -3.30
N ARG A 113 17.96 -4.12 -2.78
CA ARG A 113 17.37 -5.46 -2.94
C ARG A 113 16.13 -5.65 -2.08
N ALA A 114 15.08 -6.27 -2.64
CA ALA A 114 13.88 -6.60 -1.88
C ALA A 114 14.18 -7.59 -0.76
N TYR A 115 13.51 -7.40 0.37
CA TYR A 115 13.47 -8.36 1.45
C TYR A 115 12.63 -9.58 1.07
N VAL A 116 13.01 -10.73 1.63
CA VAL A 116 12.25 -11.99 1.52
C VAL A 116 11.83 -12.38 2.94
N GLN A 117 10.58 -12.06 3.28
CA GLN A 117 10.00 -12.26 4.62
C GLN A 117 8.53 -12.67 4.50
N ARG A 118 7.95 -13.24 5.56
CA ARG A 118 6.53 -13.60 5.60
C ARG A 118 5.66 -12.34 5.60
N SER A 119 4.66 -12.28 4.72
CA SER A 119 3.61 -11.24 4.79
C SER A 119 2.63 -11.55 5.93
N GLN A 120 2.04 -10.50 6.51
CA GLN A 120 1.05 -10.61 7.60
C GLN A 120 -0.28 -11.24 7.14
N LEU A 121 -0.68 -10.99 5.89
CA LEU A 121 -2.05 -11.21 5.41
C LEU A 121 -2.12 -12.18 4.22
N ALA A 122 -1.14 -13.04 4.03
CA ALA A 122 -1.26 -14.13 3.07
C ALA A 122 -0.34 -15.23 3.57
N GLY A 123 -0.89 -16.19 4.31
CA GLY A 123 -0.14 -17.31 4.89
C GLY A 123 0.59 -18.22 3.89
N GLU A 124 0.71 -17.80 2.62
CA GLU A 124 1.33 -18.57 1.54
C GLU A 124 1.99 -17.68 0.47
N ALA A 125 1.46 -16.51 0.10
CA ALA A 125 2.07 -15.65 -0.91
C ALA A 125 3.18 -14.77 -0.31
N LEU A 126 4.43 -15.03 -0.71
CA LEU A 126 5.56 -14.21 -0.29
C LEU A 126 5.66 -12.97 -1.19
N PRO A 127 5.63 -11.77 -0.63
CA PRO A 127 6.04 -10.61 -1.38
C PRO A 127 7.55 -10.62 -1.48
N PHE A 128 8.05 -10.09 -2.59
CA PHE A 128 9.31 -9.35 -2.54
C PHE A 128 8.99 -8.07 -1.77
N THR A 129 9.10 -8.18 -0.44
CA THR A 129 8.80 -7.10 0.49
C THR A 129 9.92 -6.08 0.39
N CYS A 130 9.63 -4.84 0.72
CA CYS A 130 10.49 -3.80 0.18
C CYS A 130 10.57 -2.63 1.14
N GLY A 131 11.84 -2.27 1.44
CA GLY A 131 12.29 -1.10 2.19
C GLY A 131 12.07 0.22 1.43
N PRO A 132 12.45 1.37 2.00
CA PRO A 132 12.56 2.60 1.21
C PRO A 132 13.57 2.39 0.07
N ASN A 133 13.23 2.84 -1.14
CA ASN A 133 14.10 2.79 -2.33
C ASN A 133 14.48 1.38 -2.85
N ILE A 134 13.65 0.36 -2.65
CA ILE A 134 13.84 -0.93 -3.34
C ILE A 134 13.42 -0.81 -4.79
N GLN A 135 14.35 -1.15 -5.69
CA GLN A 135 14.20 -1.01 -7.13
C GLN A 135 14.82 -2.22 -7.81
N TYR A 136 14.14 -2.82 -8.78
CA TYR A 136 14.76 -3.77 -9.70
C TYR A 136 14.81 -3.15 -11.09
N PRO A 137 16.01 -2.98 -11.67
CA PRO A 137 16.10 -2.55 -13.05
C PRO A 137 15.49 -3.62 -13.95
N ILE A 138 14.68 -3.19 -14.90
CA ILE A 138 14.24 -4.02 -16.02
C ILE A 138 15.42 -4.07 -17.01
N PRO A 139 15.87 -5.25 -17.45
CA PRO A 139 17.03 -5.37 -18.34
C PRO A 139 16.90 -4.53 -19.60
N SER A 140 17.98 -3.89 -20.03
CA SER A 140 18.01 -3.07 -21.25
C SER A 140 17.84 -3.87 -22.54
N GLY A 141 17.89 -5.20 -22.49
CA GLY A 141 17.50 -6.05 -23.63
C GLY A 141 15.98 -6.17 -23.80
N LEU A 142 15.20 -5.90 -22.75
CA LEU A 142 13.75 -5.93 -22.82
C LEU A 142 13.27 -4.63 -23.47
N SER A 143 12.61 -4.75 -24.61
CA SER A 143 12.01 -3.61 -25.30
C SER A 143 10.56 -3.88 -25.71
N VAL A 144 9.77 -2.83 -25.72
CA VAL A 144 8.36 -2.86 -26.13
C VAL A 144 8.01 -1.62 -26.93
N ASP A 145 6.94 -1.67 -27.72
CA ASP A 145 6.37 -0.48 -28.34
C ASP A 145 5.49 0.27 -27.34
N ARG A 146 5.77 1.55 -27.14
CA ARG A 146 5.05 2.49 -26.28
C ARG A 146 3.55 2.49 -26.54
N ALA A 147 3.13 2.33 -27.80
CA ALA A 147 1.72 2.32 -28.20
C ALA A 147 1.11 0.90 -28.28
N ASN A 148 1.87 -0.13 -27.91
CA ASN A 148 1.46 -1.51 -28.10
C ASN A 148 2.20 -2.43 -27.10
N HIS A 149 1.89 -2.31 -25.82
CA HIS A 149 2.38 -3.23 -24.77
C HIS A 149 1.41 -3.33 -23.61
N SER A 150 1.60 -4.31 -22.73
CA SER A 150 0.82 -4.41 -21.49
C SER A 150 1.70 -4.79 -20.32
N VAL A 151 1.30 -4.34 -19.13
CA VAL A 151 1.99 -4.64 -17.87
C VAL A 151 0.96 -5.01 -16.82
N PHE A 152 1.25 -6.03 -16.04
CA PHE A 152 0.49 -6.42 -14.84
C PHE A 152 1.40 -6.50 -13.63
N LEU A 153 0.83 -6.15 -12.48
CA LEU A 153 1.40 -6.24 -11.16
C LEU A 153 0.43 -6.98 -10.25
N VAL A 154 0.97 -7.92 -9.48
CA VAL A 154 0.31 -8.45 -8.28
C VAL A 154 1.02 -7.83 -7.10
N LEU A 155 0.31 -7.01 -6.32
CA LEU A 155 0.90 -6.31 -5.18
C LEU A 155 -0.07 -6.22 -4.00
N ARG A 156 0.44 -5.99 -2.80
CA ARG A 156 -0.35 -5.48 -1.67
C ARG A 156 0.04 -4.02 -1.44
N PRO A 157 -0.83 -3.05 -1.73
CA PRO A 157 -0.55 -1.66 -1.41
C PRO A 157 -0.76 -1.40 0.09
N HIS A 158 0.11 -0.61 0.67
CA HIS A 158 -0.01 -0.08 2.05
C HIS A 158 -0.54 1.36 2.05
N LEU A 159 -0.62 1.98 0.87
CA LEU A 159 -1.29 3.25 0.62
C LEU A 159 -2.31 3.08 -0.50
N ALA A 160 -3.55 3.53 -0.25
CA ALA A 160 -4.58 3.55 -1.28
C ALA A 160 -4.27 4.61 -2.34
N ARG A 161 -3.52 5.67 -2.00
CA ARG A 161 -3.12 6.73 -2.94
C ARG A 161 -1.70 7.20 -2.66
N ALA A 162 -0.77 6.57 -3.34
CA ALA A 162 0.62 6.98 -3.35
C ALA A 162 0.97 7.56 -4.73
N SER A 163 1.62 8.72 -4.79
CA SER A 163 2.11 9.32 -6.05
C SER A 163 3.35 8.59 -6.59
N TYR A 164 3.41 7.28 -6.45
CA TYR A 164 4.56 6.47 -6.85
C TYR A 164 4.22 5.62 -8.07
N ALA A 165 5.19 5.45 -8.96
CA ALA A 165 5.04 4.59 -10.12
C ALA A 165 5.59 3.21 -9.76
N TRP A 166 4.74 2.19 -9.57
CA TRP A 166 5.24 0.85 -9.20
C TRP A 166 6.08 0.18 -10.31
N ILE A 167 5.87 0.57 -11.56
CA ILE A 167 6.69 0.19 -12.70
C ILE A 167 6.92 1.41 -13.58
N LYS A 168 8.16 1.54 -14.04
CA LYS A 168 8.62 2.53 -15.02
C LYS A 168 9.18 1.74 -16.20
N MET A 169 8.71 2.03 -17.41
CA MET A 169 9.23 1.47 -18.65
C MET A 169 10.09 2.53 -19.35
N GLY A 170 11.27 2.16 -19.85
CA GLY A 170 12.21 3.10 -20.49
C GLY A 170 13.34 3.59 -19.58
N THR A 171 14.47 4.00 -20.17
CA THR A 171 15.71 4.41 -19.47
C THR A 171 15.81 5.90 -19.10
N THR A 172 14.87 6.75 -19.52
CA THR A 172 15.06 8.22 -19.48
C THR A 172 14.14 8.93 -18.47
N LEU A 173 14.12 8.54 -17.20
CA LEU A 173 13.46 9.35 -16.16
C LEU A 173 14.40 9.69 -15.02
N THR A 174 14.86 10.95 -15.02
CA THR A 174 15.49 11.59 -13.86
C THR A 174 14.40 11.90 -12.84
N TYR A 175 14.62 11.49 -11.58
CA TYR A 175 13.79 11.90 -10.45
C TYR A 175 13.76 13.43 -10.35
N GLY A 176 12.65 14.05 -10.71
CA GLY A 176 12.37 15.44 -10.33
C GLY A 176 11.88 15.45 -8.89
N THR A 177 12.68 15.95 -7.97
CA THR A 177 12.40 16.07 -6.54
C THR A 177 11.26 17.04 -6.18
N THR A 178 10.50 17.55 -7.15
CA THR A 178 9.42 18.51 -6.92
C THR A 178 8.34 18.41 -8.01
N THR A 179 7.39 17.50 -7.83
CA THR A 179 5.99 17.76 -8.24
C THR A 179 5.07 16.81 -7.48
N PRO A 180 4.88 17.03 -6.16
CA PRO A 180 3.69 16.51 -5.53
C PRO A 180 2.52 17.20 -6.22
N ASP A 181 1.56 16.42 -6.72
CA ASP A 181 0.20 16.91 -6.84
C ASP A 181 0.00 18.09 -7.81
N THR A 182 0.17 17.88 -9.12
CA THR A 182 -0.41 18.82 -10.10
C THR A 182 -1.93 18.70 -10.08
N ALA A 183 -2.56 19.46 -9.18
CA ALA A 183 -3.96 19.93 -9.11
C ALA A 183 -5.13 18.97 -9.38
N THR A 184 -4.89 17.71 -9.68
CA THR A 184 -5.94 16.81 -10.17
C THR A 184 -5.97 15.58 -9.27
N ALA A 185 -7.09 15.37 -8.59
CA ALA A 185 -7.34 14.29 -7.66
C ALA A 185 -7.51 12.92 -8.36
N GLY A 186 -6.96 11.84 -7.78
CA GLY A 186 -6.99 10.47 -8.34
C GLY A 186 -5.61 9.82 -8.41
N GLY A 187 -5.22 9.01 -7.43
CA GLY A 187 -3.95 8.25 -7.45
C GLY A 187 -4.16 6.90 -8.14
N GLY A 188 -3.80 6.81 -9.42
CA GLY A 188 -3.77 5.58 -10.20
C GLY A 188 -2.35 5.18 -10.60
N ALA A 189 -2.19 3.98 -11.16
CA ALA A 189 -0.93 3.58 -11.79
C ALA A 189 -0.55 4.58 -12.89
N ARG A 190 0.64 5.18 -12.81
CA ARG A 190 1.11 6.15 -13.80
C ARG A 190 1.93 5.42 -14.85
N ILE A 191 1.54 5.54 -16.12
CA ILE A 191 2.47 5.30 -17.23
C ILE A 191 3.28 6.58 -17.36
N LEU A 192 4.54 6.55 -16.91
CA LEU A 192 5.46 7.66 -17.08
C LEU A 192 6.22 7.43 -18.39
N ASP A 193 5.77 8.08 -19.47
CA ASP A 193 6.55 8.17 -20.70
C ASP A 193 7.54 9.33 -20.61
N ALA A 194 8.79 8.97 -20.38
CA ALA A 194 9.95 9.84 -20.38
C ALA A 194 10.04 10.79 -21.59
N ALA A 195 9.68 10.30 -22.79
CA ALA A 195 10.04 10.98 -24.03
C ALA A 195 9.21 12.23 -24.32
N ASN A 196 8.03 12.37 -23.70
CA ASN A 196 7.09 13.45 -24.00
C ASN A 196 6.71 14.29 -22.77
N GLY A 197 7.21 13.97 -21.57
CA GLY A 197 6.74 14.61 -20.33
C GLY A 197 5.24 14.38 -20.03
N ASN A 198 4.55 13.58 -20.86
CA ASN A 198 3.12 13.31 -20.75
C ASN A 198 2.89 12.20 -19.72
N VAL A 199 2.51 12.63 -18.51
CA VAL A 199 1.89 11.73 -17.53
C VAL A 199 0.44 11.53 -17.96
N SER A 200 0.16 10.47 -18.72
CA SER A 200 -1.23 10.08 -18.96
C SER A 200 -1.81 9.58 -17.64
N LYS A 201 -2.51 10.47 -16.96
CA LYS A 201 -3.24 10.15 -15.74
C LYS A 201 -4.59 9.57 -16.14
N VAL A 202 -4.89 8.39 -15.62
CA VAL A 202 -6.22 7.79 -15.76
C VAL A 202 -6.83 7.60 -14.38
N GLN A 203 -8.15 7.80 -14.30
CA GLN A 203 -8.97 7.73 -13.10
C GLN A 203 -9.13 6.29 -12.58
N SER A 204 -8.07 5.48 -12.64
CA SER A 204 -8.14 4.10 -12.17
C SER A 204 -8.54 4.07 -10.71
N ARG A 205 -9.47 3.17 -10.35
CA ARG A 205 -9.79 2.82 -8.96
C ARG A 205 -8.48 2.69 -8.16
N ALA A 206 -8.35 3.37 -7.04
CA ALA A 206 -7.13 3.33 -6.23
C ALA A 206 -7.15 2.05 -5.39
N PRO A 207 -6.07 1.25 -5.31
CA PRO A 207 -6.19 -0.11 -4.80
C PRO A 207 -6.48 -0.13 -3.29
N LYS A 208 -7.19 -1.17 -2.84
CA LYS A 208 -7.58 -1.37 -1.43
C LYS A 208 -6.34 -1.82 -0.64
N THR A 209 -6.14 -1.29 0.56
CA THR A 209 -4.98 -1.67 1.41
C THR A 209 -5.23 -2.87 2.30
N SER A 210 -6.50 -3.29 2.44
CA SER A 210 -6.89 -4.48 3.22
C SER A 210 -6.48 -5.82 2.58
N GLY A 211 -5.76 -5.83 1.45
CA GLY A 211 -5.37 -7.08 0.80
C GLY A 211 -4.57 -6.89 -0.48
N VAL A 212 -4.49 -7.95 -1.25
CA VAL A 212 -3.81 -7.95 -2.55
C VAL A 212 -4.68 -7.25 -3.59
N ALA A 213 -4.01 -6.50 -4.45
CA ALA A 213 -4.52 -5.93 -5.67
C ALA A 213 -3.76 -6.47 -6.88
N ILE A 214 -4.50 -6.72 -7.95
CA ILE A 214 -3.96 -6.97 -9.28
C ILE A 214 -4.25 -5.74 -10.10
N MET A 215 -3.19 -5.07 -10.52
CA MET A 215 -3.26 -3.87 -11.33
C MET A 215 -2.58 -4.13 -12.67
N GLY A 216 -3.08 -3.54 -13.74
CA GLY A 216 -2.42 -3.61 -15.02
C GLY A 216 -2.85 -2.50 -15.95
N TYR A 217 -2.10 -2.33 -17.02
CA TYR A 217 -2.49 -1.48 -18.13
C TYR A 217 -2.12 -2.12 -19.47
N SER A 218 -2.84 -1.73 -20.51
CA SER A 218 -2.57 -2.07 -21.90
C SER A 218 -2.58 -0.78 -22.70
N SER A 219 -1.44 -0.44 -23.30
CA SER A 219 -1.27 0.75 -24.14
C SER A 219 -1.65 0.43 -25.58
N GLY A 220 -2.49 1.29 -26.17
CA GLY A 220 -2.89 1.25 -27.56
C GLY A 220 -2.62 2.57 -28.27
N ALA A 221 -2.65 2.54 -29.61
CA ALA A 221 -2.51 3.74 -30.44
C ALA A 221 -3.71 4.69 -30.36
N SER A 222 -4.89 4.19 -29.96
CA SER A 222 -6.14 4.97 -29.86
C SER A 222 -6.66 5.12 -28.43
N ASP A 223 -6.26 4.22 -27.52
CA ASP A 223 -6.76 4.16 -26.16
C ASP A 223 -5.71 3.57 -25.21
N VAL A 224 -5.96 3.71 -23.91
CA VAL A 224 -5.25 2.96 -22.87
C VAL A 224 -6.27 2.28 -21.98
N LYS A 225 -6.06 0.99 -21.70
CA LYS A 225 -6.94 0.19 -20.84
C LYS A 225 -6.27 -0.06 -19.50
N PHE A 226 -7.02 -0.03 -18.42
CA PHE A 226 -6.53 -0.24 -17.06
C PHE A 226 -7.30 -1.36 -16.42
N TYR A 227 -6.59 -2.29 -15.79
CA TYR A 227 -7.16 -3.36 -14.98
C TYR A 227 -6.93 -3.05 -13.51
N ASN A 228 -7.99 -3.13 -12.70
CA ASN A 228 -7.89 -3.18 -11.25
C ASN A 228 -8.91 -4.18 -10.69
N ASN A 229 -8.44 -5.31 -10.15
CA ASN A 229 -9.27 -6.29 -9.44
C ASN A 229 -10.57 -6.66 -10.18
N ARG A 230 -10.43 -7.07 -11.46
CA ARG A 230 -11.50 -7.45 -12.40
C ARG A 230 -12.30 -6.30 -13.00
N PHE A 231 -12.02 -5.05 -12.63
CA PHE A 231 -12.56 -3.88 -13.30
C PHE A 231 -11.63 -3.45 -14.43
N ILE A 232 -12.18 -3.21 -15.62
CA ILE A 232 -11.44 -2.66 -16.76
C ILE A 232 -12.01 -1.30 -17.14
N GLU A 233 -11.17 -0.29 -17.11
CA GLU A 233 -11.48 1.06 -17.59
C GLU A 233 -10.75 1.30 -18.92
N THR A 234 -11.42 1.92 -19.89
CA THR A 234 -10.79 2.34 -21.15
C THR A 234 -10.84 3.85 -21.24
N VAL A 235 -9.68 4.47 -21.43
CA VAL A 235 -9.57 5.91 -21.63
C VAL A 235 -9.16 6.19 -23.07
N ALA A 236 -9.90 7.10 -23.70
CA ALA A 236 -9.60 7.58 -25.03
C ALA A 236 -8.34 8.46 -25.02
N GLY A 237 -7.57 8.39 -26.11
CA GLY A 237 -6.27 9.06 -26.21
C GLY A 237 -5.16 8.04 -26.09
N GLY A 238 -4.73 7.51 -27.23
CA GLY A 238 -3.65 6.53 -27.29
C GLY A 238 -2.27 7.17 -27.24
N LEU A 239 -1.26 6.32 -27.12
CA LEU A 239 0.13 6.73 -27.10
C LEU A 239 0.70 6.72 -28.52
N THR A 240 1.64 7.62 -28.81
CA THR A 240 2.41 7.56 -30.06
C THR A 240 3.39 6.38 -30.00
N ALA A 241 3.50 5.64 -31.10
CA ALA A 241 4.45 4.54 -31.22
C ALA A 241 5.88 4.99 -30.90
N GLY A 242 6.68 4.07 -30.36
CA GLY A 242 8.08 4.33 -30.02
C GLY A 242 8.66 3.24 -29.14
N THR A 243 9.96 3.05 -29.17
CA THR A 243 10.58 1.98 -28.38
C THR A 243 10.80 2.42 -26.93
N LEU A 244 10.27 1.64 -25.99
CA LEU A 244 10.65 1.70 -24.58
C LEU A 244 11.59 0.54 -24.30
N THR A 245 12.76 0.83 -23.75
CA THR A 245 13.78 -0.17 -23.45
C THR A 245 14.15 -0.12 -21.96
N GLY A 246 14.23 -1.27 -21.31
CA GLY A 246 14.50 -1.35 -19.87
C GLY A 246 13.47 -0.63 -19.00
N GLY A 247 13.92 -0.13 -17.85
CA GLY A 247 13.06 0.54 -16.88
C GLY A 247 13.36 0.11 -15.45
N THR A 248 12.39 0.27 -14.54
CA THR A 248 12.53 -0.08 -13.13
C THR A 248 11.19 -0.54 -12.56
N ILE A 249 11.23 -1.59 -11.75
CA ILE A 249 10.13 -1.98 -10.85
C ILE A 249 10.47 -1.44 -9.47
N GLU A 250 9.58 -0.66 -8.86
CA GLU A 250 9.81 -0.05 -7.55
C GLU A 250 8.58 -0.18 -6.64
N ASN A 251 8.81 -0.24 -5.34
CA ASN A 251 7.73 -0.45 -4.38
C ASN A 251 7.02 0.83 -3.93
N GLY A 252 7.24 1.93 -4.65
CA GLY A 252 6.75 3.24 -4.27
C GLY A 252 7.14 3.63 -2.84
N ASN A 253 8.45 3.63 -2.56
CA ASN A 253 9.02 4.10 -1.29
C ASN A 253 8.51 3.36 -0.03
N GLY A 254 8.37 2.04 -0.10
CA GLY A 254 7.95 1.22 1.05
C GLY A 254 6.44 1.01 1.18
N TYR A 255 5.64 1.62 0.32
CA TYR A 255 4.18 1.63 0.45
C TYR A 255 3.47 0.55 -0.38
N SER A 256 4.19 -0.46 -0.83
CA SER A 256 3.61 -1.65 -1.44
C SER A 256 4.52 -2.86 -1.25
N GLU A 257 3.93 -4.03 -1.38
CA GLU A 257 4.56 -5.35 -1.39
C GLU A 257 4.35 -5.93 -2.78
N ILE A 258 5.40 -6.07 -3.60
CA ILE A 258 5.29 -6.62 -4.96
C ILE A 258 5.44 -8.14 -4.90
N ILE A 259 4.51 -8.86 -5.50
CA ILE A 259 4.45 -10.33 -5.45
C ILE A 259 4.79 -10.92 -6.82
N ALA A 260 4.28 -10.32 -7.89
CA ALA A 260 4.62 -10.69 -9.26
C ALA A 260 4.49 -9.50 -10.23
N VAL A 261 5.22 -9.59 -11.34
CA VAL A 261 5.14 -8.70 -12.49
C VAL A 261 5.03 -9.54 -13.77
N ALA A 262 4.22 -9.08 -14.71
CA ALA A 262 4.16 -9.61 -16.06
C ALA A 262 4.22 -8.46 -17.08
N ILE A 263 5.09 -8.58 -18.08
CA ILE A 263 5.17 -7.62 -19.20
C ILE A 263 4.85 -8.39 -20.49
N PHE A 264 4.03 -7.81 -21.35
CA PHE A 264 3.62 -8.38 -22.63
C PHE A 264 4.10 -7.48 -23.78
N PRO A 265 4.55 -8.05 -24.91
CA PRO A 265 5.14 -7.30 -26.02
C PRO A 265 4.10 -6.61 -26.92
N ARG A 266 2.81 -6.69 -26.56
CA ARG A 266 1.69 -6.10 -27.31
C ARG A 266 0.60 -5.58 -26.38
N ALA A 267 -0.27 -4.74 -26.91
CA ALA A 267 -1.53 -4.39 -26.30
C ALA A 267 -2.39 -5.65 -26.16
N LEU A 268 -2.85 -5.92 -24.93
CA LEU A 268 -3.89 -6.90 -24.67
C LEU A 268 -5.26 -6.29 -24.91
N THR A 269 -6.16 -7.09 -25.49
CA THR A 269 -7.59 -6.77 -25.54
C THR A 269 -8.20 -6.80 -24.13
N ALA A 270 -9.38 -6.22 -23.95
CA ALA A 270 -10.07 -6.26 -22.65
C ALA A 270 -10.35 -7.71 -22.17
N ALA A 271 -10.71 -8.61 -23.09
CA ALA A 271 -10.92 -10.02 -22.78
C ALA A 271 -9.63 -10.73 -22.32
N GLU A 272 -8.50 -10.44 -22.98
CA GLU A 272 -7.20 -10.98 -22.58
C GLU A 272 -6.74 -10.41 -21.25
N MET A 273 -6.91 -9.11 -21.01
CA MET A 273 -6.62 -8.48 -19.72
C MET A 273 -7.44 -9.11 -18.59
N ALA A 274 -8.72 -9.37 -18.83
CA ALA A 274 -9.58 -10.05 -17.86
C ALA A 274 -9.08 -11.47 -17.57
N SER A 275 -8.68 -12.22 -18.60
CA SER A 275 -8.16 -13.59 -18.45
C SER A 275 -6.81 -13.62 -17.71
N VAL A 276 -5.86 -12.76 -18.10
CA VAL A 276 -4.58 -12.57 -17.41
C VAL A 276 -4.81 -12.21 -15.94
N GLY A 277 -5.64 -11.20 -15.69
CA GLY A 277 -5.97 -10.74 -14.35
C GLY A 277 -6.57 -11.84 -13.48
N ARG A 278 -7.45 -12.69 -14.03
CA ARG A 278 -8.01 -13.85 -13.32
C ARG A 278 -6.94 -14.87 -12.99
N VAL A 279 -6.09 -15.25 -13.94
CA VAL A 279 -5.00 -16.21 -13.73
C VAL A 279 -4.03 -15.72 -12.65
N LEU A 280 -3.72 -14.42 -12.62
CA LEU A 280 -2.83 -13.82 -11.62
C LEU A 280 -3.41 -13.88 -10.19
N GLU A 281 -4.70 -14.16 -10.00
CA GLU A 281 -5.27 -14.43 -8.66
C GLU A 281 -4.71 -15.71 -8.04
N ALA A 282 -4.15 -16.63 -8.84
CA ALA A 282 -3.41 -17.80 -8.32
C ALA A 282 -2.13 -17.38 -7.57
N VAL A 283 -1.50 -16.28 -8.00
CA VAL A 283 -0.30 -15.74 -7.34
C VAL A 283 -0.65 -15.35 -5.92
N ALA A 284 -1.69 -14.52 -5.78
CA ALA A 284 -2.29 -14.21 -4.49
C ALA A 284 -3.75 -13.79 -4.66
N PRO A 285 -4.66 -14.33 -3.83
CA PRO A 285 -6.09 -14.08 -3.97
C PRO A 285 -6.41 -12.62 -3.66
N ILE A 286 -7.15 -11.97 -4.56
CA ILE A 286 -7.69 -10.64 -4.34
C ILE A 286 -8.95 -10.71 -3.47
N GLN A 287 -9.18 -9.69 -2.65
CA GLN A 287 -10.45 -9.53 -1.95
C GLN A 287 -11.46 -8.86 -2.89
N THR A 288 -12.59 -9.52 -3.12
CA THR A 288 -13.70 -9.02 -3.94
C THR A 288 -15.00 -9.08 -3.16
N GLY A 289 -16.02 -8.36 -3.61
CA GLY A 289 -17.34 -8.37 -2.96
C GLY A 289 -17.43 -7.58 -1.66
N GLN A 290 -16.46 -6.72 -1.35
CA GLN A 290 -16.54 -5.85 -0.19
C GLN A 290 -17.66 -4.83 -0.36
N THR A 291 -18.55 -4.76 0.63
CA THR A 291 -19.69 -3.82 0.69
C THR A 291 -19.49 -2.76 1.77
N LYS A 292 -18.49 -2.95 2.62
CA LYS A 292 -18.07 -2.02 3.68
C LYS A 292 -16.72 -1.39 3.35
N GLY A 293 -16.51 -0.15 3.77
CA GLY A 293 -15.29 0.59 3.53
C GLY A 293 -14.89 1.45 4.71
N VAL A 294 -13.63 1.35 5.13
CA VAL A 294 -13.01 2.22 6.14
C VAL A 294 -11.96 3.11 5.47
N PHE A 295 -12.19 4.42 5.46
CA PHE A 295 -11.33 5.43 4.86
C PHE A 295 -10.46 6.07 5.95
N MET A 296 -9.20 5.64 6.03
CA MET A 296 -8.25 6.13 7.02
C MET A 296 -7.58 7.39 6.48
N ILE A 297 -8.13 8.57 6.81
CA ILE A 297 -7.73 9.87 6.27
C ILE A 297 -6.76 10.55 7.23
N GLY A 298 -5.63 11.00 6.71
CA GLY A 298 -4.67 11.74 7.52
C GLY A 298 -3.37 12.05 6.80
N ASP A 299 -2.32 12.23 7.59
CA ASP A 299 -1.00 12.61 7.14
C ASP A 299 0.01 11.43 7.13
N SER A 300 1.29 11.71 7.37
CA SER A 300 2.37 10.72 7.45
C SER A 300 2.17 9.66 8.53
N ILE A 301 1.53 10.01 9.66
CA ILE A 301 1.24 9.04 10.71
C ILE A 301 0.18 8.04 10.21
N THR A 302 -0.85 8.53 9.52
CA THR A 302 -1.85 7.63 8.90
C THR A 302 -1.23 6.82 7.76
N ALA A 303 -0.34 7.42 6.98
CA ALA A 303 0.41 6.73 5.93
C ALA A 303 1.30 5.61 6.50
N GLY A 304 1.62 5.64 7.80
CA GLY A 304 2.44 4.65 8.46
C GLY A 304 3.94 4.94 8.39
N GLN A 305 4.36 6.20 8.16
CA GLN A 305 5.77 6.56 8.32
C GLN A 305 6.26 6.11 9.70
N GLY A 306 7.52 5.66 9.78
CA GLY A 306 8.08 5.00 10.96
C GLY A 306 7.85 3.48 11.01
N SER A 307 6.82 2.94 10.36
CA SER A 307 6.56 1.49 10.32
C SER A 307 6.45 0.89 8.91
N VAL A 308 6.41 1.73 7.87
CA VAL A 308 6.46 1.27 6.48
C VAL A 308 7.76 0.56 6.19
N ALA A 309 7.71 -0.48 5.37
CA ALA A 309 8.92 -1.12 4.87
C ALA A 309 9.77 -1.82 5.96
N ILE A 310 9.20 -2.04 7.16
CA ILE A 310 9.86 -2.64 8.32
C ILE A 310 9.09 -3.91 8.71
N TYR A 311 9.83 -5.00 8.91
CA TYR A 311 9.28 -6.20 9.53
C TYR A 311 9.29 -6.04 11.05
N THR A 312 8.14 -6.23 11.68
CA THR A 312 8.04 -6.32 13.13
C THR A 312 7.65 -7.74 13.53
N PRO A 313 8.45 -8.46 14.33
CA PRO A 313 8.08 -9.80 14.80
C PRO A 313 6.67 -9.86 15.40
N GLY A 314 5.88 -10.86 15.00
CA GLY A 314 4.51 -11.07 15.49
C GLY A 314 3.44 -10.19 14.84
N LEU A 315 3.82 -9.02 14.33
CA LEU A 315 2.93 -8.17 13.53
C LEU A 315 3.15 -8.50 12.06
N GLY A 316 4.40 -8.40 11.58
CA GLY A 316 4.98 -8.72 10.26
C GLY A 316 5.34 -7.47 9.45
N MET A 317 5.32 -7.50 8.11
CA MET A 317 5.71 -6.33 7.28
C MET A 317 4.73 -5.17 7.31
N THR A 318 5.27 -3.95 7.33
CA THR A 318 4.53 -2.68 7.15
C THR A 318 3.31 -2.62 8.07
N ALA A 319 3.54 -2.65 9.38
CA ALA A 319 2.49 -2.64 10.40
C ALA A 319 1.90 -1.23 10.61
N THR A 320 1.34 -0.65 9.54
CA THR A 320 0.67 0.66 9.60
C THR A 320 -0.66 0.57 10.34
N GLU A 321 -1.22 1.70 10.76
CA GLU A 321 -2.53 1.71 11.43
C GLU A 321 -3.63 1.04 10.59
N PRO A 322 -3.76 1.31 9.27
CA PRO A 322 -4.76 0.60 8.45
C PRO A 322 -4.56 -0.92 8.38
N ASP A 323 -3.31 -1.40 8.37
CA ASP A 323 -3.00 -2.83 8.38
C ASP A 323 -3.35 -3.48 9.72
N GLN A 324 -2.97 -2.83 10.81
CA GLN A 324 -3.29 -3.29 12.17
C GLN A 324 -4.79 -3.24 12.45
N LEU A 325 -5.50 -2.24 11.91
CA LEU A 325 -6.96 -2.16 11.99
C LEU A 325 -7.62 -3.32 11.24
N PHE A 326 -7.14 -3.69 10.05
CA PHE A 326 -7.70 -4.82 9.31
C PHE A 326 -7.62 -6.13 10.12
N GLY A 327 -6.47 -6.36 10.77
CA GLY A 327 -6.27 -7.47 11.70
C GLY A 327 -7.20 -7.39 12.91
N ALA A 328 -7.33 -6.21 13.53
CA ALA A 328 -8.19 -5.97 14.70
C ALA A 328 -9.69 -6.17 14.41
N LEU A 329 -10.12 -5.95 13.16
CA LEU A 329 -11.49 -6.25 12.71
C LEU A 329 -11.72 -7.74 12.41
N GLY A 330 -10.69 -8.58 12.53
CA GLY A 330 -10.76 -10.02 12.25
C GLY A 330 -10.56 -10.38 10.77
N ASN A 331 -9.86 -9.54 10.00
CA ASN A 331 -9.66 -9.71 8.54
C ASN A 331 -10.96 -9.99 7.75
N PRO A 332 -12.01 -9.18 7.94
CA PRO A 332 -13.32 -9.42 7.34
C PRO A 332 -13.27 -9.36 5.81
N ALA A 333 -13.81 -10.39 5.15
CA ALA A 333 -13.83 -10.48 3.68
C ALA A 333 -14.73 -9.41 3.02
N ASP A 334 -15.71 -8.88 3.74
CA ASP A 334 -16.70 -7.91 3.24
C ASP A 334 -16.30 -6.44 3.43
N THR A 335 -15.15 -6.17 4.06
CA THR A 335 -14.71 -4.81 4.40
C THR A 335 -13.40 -4.48 3.72
N ALA A 336 -13.39 -3.36 2.97
CA ALA A 336 -12.19 -2.76 2.43
C ALA A 336 -11.64 -1.71 3.41
N ILE A 337 -10.33 -1.67 3.59
CA ILE A 337 -9.65 -0.55 4.27
C ILE A 337 -8.85 0.22 3.22
N PHE A 338 -8.92 1.54 3.29
CA PHE A 338 -8.19 2.46 2.44
C PHE A 338 -7.28 3.33 3.29
N ASN A 339 -5.97 3.11 3.21
CA ASN A 339 -5.00 4.06 3.74
C ASN A 339 -4.93 5.31 2.86
N CYS A 340 -5.58 6.38 3.30
CA CYS A 340 -5.62 7.67 2.62
C CYS A 340 -4.64 8.69 3.24
N GLY A 341 -3.62 8.21 3.96
CA GLY A 341 -2.55 9.02 4.52
C GLY A 341 -1.72 9.68 3.43
N GLN A 342 -1.49 11.00 3.53
CA GLN A 342 -0.58 11.73 2.66
C GLN A 342 0.52 12.38 3.50
N PRO A 343 1.78 11.91 3.40
CA PRO A 343 2.88 12.53 4.11
C PRO A 343 2.92 14.05 3.94
N SER A 344 3.21 14.75 5.03
CA SER A 344 3.31 16.21 5.09
C SER A 344 2.03 17.00 4.79
N ILE A 345 0.89 16.36 4.49
CA ILE A 345 -0.35 17.11 4.25
C ILE A 345 -0.83 17.78 5.54
N THR A 346 -1.29 19.03 5.42
CA THR A 346 -1.94 19.76 6.49
C THR A 346 -3.45 19.45 6.51
N MET A 347 -4.09 19.50 7.67
CA MET A 347 -5.53 19.40 7.82
C MET A 347 -6.26 20.50 7.04
N THR A 348 -5.70 21.71 7.03
CA THR A 348 -6.18 22.80 6.17
C THR A 348 -6.20 22.43 4.69
N SER A 349 -5.17 21.72 4.19
CA SER A 349 -5.12 21.23 2.80
C SER A 349 -6.08 20.06 2.55
N ILE A 350 -6.21 19.13 3.49
CA ILE A 350 -7.22 18.04 3.43
C ILE A 350 -8.63 18.64 3.31
N ASN A 351 -8.91 19.69 4.07
CA ASN A 351 -10.20 20.38 4.05
C ASN A 351 -10.43 21.23 2.79
N GLY A 352 -9.38 21.53 2.02
CA GLY A 352 -9.49 22.25 0.75
C GLY A 352 -10.21 21.46 -0.34
N THR A 353 -10.61 22.14 -1.42
CA THR A 353 -11.36 21.56 -2.56
C THR A 353 -10.70 20.30 -3.11
N ASN A 354 -9.38 20.34 -3.32
CA ASN A 354 -8.65 19.19 -3.87
C ASN A 354 -8.65 18.00 -2.91
N GLY A 355 -8.43 18.23 -1.60
CA GLY A 355 -8.45 17.18 -0.58
C GLY A 355 -9.83 16.51 -0.45
N ARG A 356 -10.90 17.32 -0.47
CA ARG A 356 -12.30 16.86 -0.47
C ARG A 356 -12.64 16.02 -1.71
N ASN A 357 -12.40 16.58 -2.91
CA ASN A 357 -12.66 15.89 -4.18
C ASN A 357 -11.93 14.56 -4.24
N ARG A 358 -10.70 14.51 -3.74
CA ARG A 358 -9.88 13.30 -3.71
C ARG A 358 -10.52 12.15 -2.95
N ILE A 359 -11.10 12.41 -1.77
CA ILE A 359 -11.78 11.36 -1.00
C ILE A 359 -13.12 11.01 -1.63
N LYS A 360 -13.86 12.00 -2.13
CA LYS A 360 -15.14 11.76 -2.83
C LYS A 360 -14.95 10.85 -4.04
N GLU A 361 -13.99 11.16 -4.92
CA GLU A 361 -13.67 10.33 -6.08
C GLU A 361 -13.31 8.89 -5.69
N LEU A 362 -12.57 8.70 -4.59
CA LEU A 362 -12.24 7.36 -4.12
C LEU A 362 -13.51 6.60 -3.70
N MET A 363 -14.42 7.27 -3.01
CA MET A 363 -15.71 6.69 -2.63
C MET A 363 -16.60 6.39 -3.84
N ASP A 364 -16.65 7.30 -4.82
CA ASP A 364 -17.41 7.15 -6.05
C ASP A 364 -16.85 6.03 -6.94
N ALA A 365 -15.53 5.81 -6.89
CA ALA A 365 -14.85 4.73 -7.61
C ALA A 365 -15.21 3.33 -7.07
N TYR A 366 -15.82 3.24 -5.88
CA TYR A 366 -16.27 1.98 -5.27
C TYR A 366 -17.76 2.05 -4.93
N PRO A 367 -18.66 2.09 -5.94
CA PRO A 367 -20.10 2.16 -5.73
C PRO A 367 -20.65 0.92 -5.00
N GLU A 368 -19.96 -0.22 -5.08
CA GLU A 368 -20.32 -1.42 -4.33
C GLU A 368 -20.16 -1.27 -2.80
N ILE A 369 -19.35 -0.31 -2.36
CA ILE A 369 -19.15 0.01 -0.93
C ILE A 369 -20.26 0.98 -0.50
N THR A 370 -21.30 0.42 0.10
CA THR A 370 -22.49 1.14 0.55
C THR A 370 -22.43 1.55 2.01
N LYS A 371 -21.66 0.83 2.84
CA LYS A 371 -21.40 1.20 4.24
C LYS A 371 -20.01 1.81 4.38
N ARG A 372 -19.94 3.05 4.83
CA ARG A 372 -18.70 3.84 4.82
C ARG A 372 -18.42 4.45 6.19
N VAL A 373 -17.22 4.20 6.70
CA VAL A 373 -16.66 4.84 7.90
C VAL A 373 -15.40 5.58 7.49
N ALA A 374 -15.21 6.81 7.97
CA ALA A 374 -13.98 7.57 7.79
C ALA A 374 -13.35 7.91 9.14
N ARG A 375 -12.04 7.65 9.28
CA ARG A 375 -11.24 8.05 10.44
C ARG A 375 -10.38 9.24 10.06
N VAL A 376 -10.61 10.41 10.65
CA VAL A 376 -9.88 11.65 10.37
C VAL A 376 -8.83 11.88 11.46
N HIS A 377 -7.56 11.82 11.10
CA HIS A 377 -6.42 12.08 12.00
C HIS A 377 -5.33 12.89 11.27
N ALA A 378 -5.33 14.21 11.48
CA ALA A 378 -4.37 15.15 10.92
C ALA A 378 -4.31 16.43 11.78
N GLY A 379 -3.35 17.31 11.48
CA GLY A 379 -3.19 18.62 12.12
C GLY A 379 -1.78 18.87 12.64
N ILE A 380 -0.99 17.80 12.83
CA ILE A 380 0.40 17.96 13.32
C ILE A 380 1.27 18.73 12.33
N ASN A 381 1.08 18.56 11.01
CA ASN A 381 1.81 19.32 10.00
C ASN A 381 1.43 20.81 9.99
N ASP A 382 0.17 21.15 10.26
CA ASP A 382 -0.27 22.54 10.41
C ASP A 382 0.44 23.19 11.61
N LEU A 383 0.50 22.48 12.74
CA LEU A 383 1.18 22.91 13.96
C LEU A 383 2.68 23.11 13.73
N ARG A 384 3.34 22.18 13.05
CA ARG A 384 4.75 22.31 12.62
C ARG A 384 4.98 23.47 11.66
N GLY A 385 3.98 23.79 10.85
CA GLY A 385 3.96 24.98 9.99
C GLY A 385 3.63 26.28 10.74
N GLY A 386 3.39 26.24 12.05
CA GLY A 386 3.07 27.42 12.87
C GLY A 386 1.62 27.89 12.77
N THR A 387 0.72 27.10 12.18
CA THR A 387 -0.71 27.43 12.05
C THR A 387 -1.37 27.48 13.43
N ALA A 388 -2.30 28.41 13.62
CA ALA A 388 -3.03 28.55 14.88
C ALA A 388 -4.10 27.46 15.05
N ASP A 389 -4.34 27.07 16.30
CA ASP A 389 -5.44 26.18 16.69
C ASP A 389 -6.82 26.70 16.25
N THR A 390 -7.01 28.02 16.29
CA THR A 390 -8.22 28.72 15.79
C THR A 390 -8.46 28.56 14.29
N VAL A 391 -7.49 28.05 13.52
CA VAL A 391 -7.63 27.71 12.10
C VAL A 391 -7.74 26.21 11.90
N ILE A 392 -6.91 25.43 12.61
CA ILE A 392 -6.85 23.98 12.48
C ILE A 392 -8.15 23.32 12.95
N TYR A 393 -8.65 23.69 14.14
CA TYR A 393 -9.85 23.07 14.69
C TYR A 393 -11.09 23.30 13.80
N PRO A 394 -11.39 24.53 13.32
CA PRO A 394 -12.48 24.73 12.36
C PRO A 394 -12.29 23.95 11.05
N ALA A 395 -11.06 23.73 10.59
CA ALA A 395 -10.81 22.89 9.42
C ALA A 395 -11.14 21.40 9.68
N ILE A 396 -10.84 20.88 10.87
CA ILE A 396 -11.26 19.53 11.31
C ILE A 396 -12.79 19.44 11.31
N VAL A 397 -13.46 20.37 11.97
CA VAL A 397 -14.93 20.43 12.05
C VAL A 397 -15.55 20.44 10.65
N ALA A 398 -15.12 21.37 9.80
CA ALA A 398 -15.66 21.54 8.45
C ALA A 398 -15.45 20.30 7.57
N TYR A 399 -14.32 19.61 7.71
CA TYR A 399 -14.05 18.40 6.93
C TYR A 399 -14.87 17.21 7.41
N CYS A 400 -14.99 17.01 8.72
CA CYS A 400 -15.85 15.97 9.29
C CYS A 400 -17.32 16.18 8.91
N THR A 401 -17.83 17.42 8.99
CA THR A 401 -19.18 17.77 8.54
C THR A 401 -19.36 17.51 7.04
N TYR A 402 -18.36 17.84 6.21
CA TYR A 402 -18.38 17.52 4.79
C TYR A 402 -18.53 16.01 4.54
N LEU A 403 -17.74 15.17 5.21
CA LEU A 403 -17.82 13.72 5.08
C LEU A 403 -19.17 13.17 5.53
N ARG A 404 -19.74 13.67 6.63
CA ARG A 404 -21.12 13.32 7.05
C ARG A 404 -22.15 13.71 5.99
N GLY A 405 -21.96 14.87 5.35
CA GLY A 405 -22.77 15.30 4.21
C GLY A 405 -22.72 14.37 2.99
N LEU A 406 -21.69 13.52 2.88
CA LEU A 406 -21.58 12.45 1.88
C LEU A 406 -22.24 11.13 2.34
N GLY A 407 -22.90 11.10 3.50
CA GLY A 407 -23.51 9.89 4.07
C GLY A 407 -22.51 8.94 4.74
N VAL A 408 -21.30 9.42 5.07
CA VAL A 408 -20.24 8.62 5.70
C VAL A 408 -20.32 8.77 7.22
N LYS A 409 -20.11 7.68 7.97
CA LYS A 409 -19.90 7.73 9.42
C LYS A 409 -18.50 8.23 9.74
N VAL A 410 -18.37 9.22 10.60
CA VAL A 410 -17.09 9.90 10.83
C VAL A 410 -16.58 9.67 12.24
N ILE A 411 -15.34 9.22 12.35
CA ILE A 411 -14.57 9.15 13.59
C ILE A 411 -13.50 10.23 13.53
N VAL A 412 -13.46 11.14 14.49
CA VAL A 412 -12.36 12.10 14.65
C VAL A 412 -11.35 11.58 15.66
N SER A 413 -10.07 11.84 15.45
CA SER A 413 -9.03 11.50 16.41
C SER A 413 -8.37 12.73 17.02
N THR A 414 -7.96 12.63 18.28
CA THR A 414 -7.05 13.62 18.87
C THR A 414 -5.66 13.50 18.23
N ILE A 415 -4.95 14.62 18.18
CA ILE A 415 -3.61 14.73 17.59
C ILE A 415 -2.57 14.18 18.58
N ASN A 416 -1.75 13.22 18.12
CA ASN A 416 -0.62 12.67 18.86
C ASN A 416 0.37 13.76 19.30
N THR A 417 1.05 13.52 20.43
CA THR A 417 2.18 14.35 20.85
C THR A 417 3.41 14.10 19.95
N GLN A 418 4.34 15.05 19.96
CA GLN A 418 5.65 14.97 19.31
C GLN A 418 6.68 15.63 20.25
N VAL A 419 7.97 15.28 20.10
CA VAL A 419 9.06 16.02 20.75
C VAL A 419 9.02 17.51 20.41
N ILE A 420 9.31 18.35 21.40
CA ILE A 420 9.56 19.78 21.17
C ILE A 420 10.93 19.96 20.52
N ASP A 421 10.95 20.61 19.37
CA ASP A 421 12.16 20.91 18.59
C ASP A 421 12.05 22.25 17.84
N ALA A 422 12.97 22.54 16.93
CA ALA A 422 12.99 23.78 16.15
C ALA A 422 11.77 23.95 15.22
N THR A 423 11.12 22.86 14.85
CA THR A 423 9.97 22.80 13.93
C THR A 423 8.64 22.59 14.65
N TYR A 424 8.65 21.98 15.84
CA TYR A 424 7.48 21.80 16.71
C TYR A 424 7.77 22.46 18.06
N THR A 425 7.38 23.72 18.21
CA THR A 425 7.72 24.53 19.39
C THR A 425 6.79 24.27 20.57
N GLN A 426 7.13 24.78 21.76
CA GLN A 426 6.22 24.76 22.92
C GLN A 426 4.85 25.37 22.58
N GLN A 427 4.82 26.45 21.79
CA GLN A 427 3.56 27.05 21.34
C GLN A 427 2.73 26.10 20.45
N ALA A 428 3.39 25.29 19.62
CA ALA A 428 2.69 24.27 18.82
C ALA A 428 2.09 23.18 19.72
N GLU A 429 2.78 22.80 20.80
CA GLU A 429 2.26 21.86 21.79
C GLU A 429 1.07 22.42 22.58
N ASP A 430 1.15 23.68 23.02
CA ASP A 430 0.02 24.34 23.71
C ASP A 430 -1.23 24.38 22.80
N ARG A 431 -1.02 24.66 21.50
CA ARG A 431 -2.09 24.61 20.49
C ARG A 431 -2.61 23.20 20.25
N ARG A 432 -1.75 22.17 20.25
CA ARG A 432 -2.19 20.76 20.15
C ARG A 432 -3.11 20.40 21.30
N VAL A 433 -2.74 20.77 22.54
CA VAL A 433 -3.57 20.54 23.73
C VAL A 433 -4.91 21.26 23.58
N SER A 434 -4.90 22.55 23.21
CA SER A 434 -6.12 23.33 22.95
C SER A 434 -7.04 22.67 21.90
N ILE A 435 -6.50 22.21 20.77
CA ILE A 435 -7.28 21.51 19.73
C ILE A 435 -7.87 20.21 20.28
N ASN A 436 -7.09 19.41 21.00
CA ASN A 436 -7.54 18.13 21.53
C ASN A 436 -8.65 18.30 22.58
N ASP A 437 -8.56 19.33 23.43
CA ASP A 437 -9.62 19.66 24.38
C ASP A 437 -10.90 20.09 23.66
N GLN A 438 -10.78 20.90 22.60
CA GLN A 438 -11.92 21.25 21.76
C GLN A 438 -12.55 20.04 21.04
N ILE A 439 -11.75 19.07 20.59
CA ILE A 439 -12.25 17.82 20.01
C ILE A 439 -13.02 17.02 21.06
N ARG A 440 -12.42 16.77 22.24
CA ARG A 440 -13.06 16.00 23.33
C ARG A 440 -14.39 16.61 23.76
N ALA A 441 -14.44 17.93 23.90
CA ALA A 441 -15.63 18.64 24.36
C ALA A 441 -16.76 18.67 23.32
N ASN A 442 -16.44 18.65 22.02
CA ASN A 442 -17.40 19.03 20.98
C ASN A 442 -17.58 18.01 19.83
N TRP A 443 -16.84 16.90 19.80
CA TRP A 443 -16.83 15.98 18.65
C TRP A 443 -18.22 15.55 18.19
N ALA A 444 -19.16 15.33 19.13
CA ALA A 444 -20.51 14.87 18.83
C ALA A 444 -21.31 15.83 17.93
N THR A 445 -20.89 17.10 17.82
CA THR A 445 -21.51 18.09 16.94
C THR A 445 -21.13 17.91 15.47
N PHE A 446 -19.98 17.28 15.17
CA PHE A 446 -19.43 17.20 13.81
C PHE A 446 -18.95 15.80 13.38
N ALA A 447 -18.87 14.84 14.30
CA ALA A 447 -18.48 13.45 14.06
C ALA A 447 -19.49 12.49 14.70
N ASP A 448 -19.45 11.22 14.30
CA ASP A 448 -20.24 10.12 14.86
C ASP A 448 -19.51 9.35 15.98
N GLY A 449 -18.18 9.53 16.12
CA GLY A 449 -17.37 8.96 17.20
C GLY A 449 -16.03 9.67 17.37
N ILE A 450 -15.30 9.32 18.43
CA ILE A 450 -13.98 9.86 18.77
C ILE A 450 -13.00 8.73 19.11
N VAL A 451 -11.75 8.90 18.68
CA VAL A 451 -10.63 8.07 19.12
C VAL A 451 -9.56 8.97 19.76
N ASP A 452 -9.42 8.90 21.09
CA ASP A 452 -8.52 9.77 21.84
C ASP A 452 -7.08 9.20 21.93
N TYR A 453 -6.33 9.28 20.82
CA TYR A 453 -4.94 8.82 20.77
C TYR A 453 -4.02 9.53 21.76
N ALA A 454 -4.28 10.81 22.05
CA ALA A 454 -3.50 11.58 23.01
C ALA A 454 -3.65 11.07 24.45
N ASN A 455 -4.64 10.21 24.73
CA ASN A 455 -4.83 9.58 26.04
C ASN A 455 -4.33 8.12 26.09
N ILE A 456 -3.61 7.64 25.07
CA ILE A 456 -2.92 6.35 25.12
C ILE A 456 -1.65 6.52 25.98
N PRO A 457 -1.55 5.91 27.19
CA PRO A 457 -0.44 6.14 28.11
C PRO A 457 0.93 5.85 27.51
N GLU A 458 1.03 4.83 26.65
CA GLU A 458 2.26 4.43 25.97
C GLU A 458 2.77 5.49 24.98
N LEU A 459 1.90 6.38 24.51
CA LEU A 459 2.21 7.37 23.50
C LEU A 459 2.48 8.77 24.08
N VAL A 460 2.51 8.94 25.40
CA VAL A 460 2.73 10.25 26.03
C VAL A 460 4.17 10.75 25.94
N ASP A 461 5.16 9.85 25.82
CA ASP A 461 6.58 10.20 25.70
C ASP A 461 7.09 9.93 24.28
N PRO A 462 7.31 10.99 23.46
CA PRO A 462 7.86 10.85 22.11
C PRO A 462 9.32 10.36 22.09
N ASN A 463 10.02 10.29 23.23
CA ASN A 463 11.36 9.70 23.31
C ASN A 463 11.35 8.17 23.51
N ASN A 464 10.18 7.56 23.72
CA ASN A 464 10.08 6.12 23.87
C ASN A 464 10.26 5.41 22.52
N GLY A 465 11.48 4.95 22.26
CA GLY A 465 11.86 4.22 21.04
C GLY A 465 11.15 2.88 20.82
N THR A 466 10.29 2.44 21.75
CA THR A 466 9.37 1.30 21.53
C THR A 466 8.20 1.70 20.63
N TYR A 467 7.73 2.94 20.76
CA TYR A 467 6.49 3.43 20.15
C TYR A 467 6.75 4.51 19.11
N TYR A 468 7.88 5.22 19.20
CA TYR A 468 8.26 6.29 18.29
C TYR A 468 9.54 5.94 17.50
N ALA A 469 9.57 6.36 16.24
CA ALA A 469 10.76 6.31 15.41
C ALA A 469 11.82 7.29 15.92
N SER A 470 13.03 7.24 15.35
CA SER A 470 14.15 8.11 15.76
C SER A 470 13.89 9.61 15.56
N ASP A 471 12.96 9.97 14.67
CA ASP A 471 12.51 11.36 14.48
C ASP A 471 11.53 11.84 15.56
N LYS A 472 11.10 10.96 16.47
CA LYS A 472 10.23 11.25 17.62
C LYS A 472 8.88 11.87 17.24
N LEU A 473 8.46 11.68 15.98
CA LEU A 473 7.17 12.11 15.42
C LEU A 473 6.39 10.91 14.91
N HIS A 474 7.06 10.06 14.14
CA HIS A 474 6.43 8.93 13.49
C HIS A 474 6.36 7.74 14.43
N LEU A 475 5.30 6.95 14.27
CA LEU A 475 5.01 5.83 15.16
C LEU A 475 5.60 4.53 14.61
N LEU A 476 6.00 3.66 15.53
CA LEU A 476 6.40 2.28 15.23
C LEU A 476 5.19 1.34 15.31
N ALA A 477 5.37 0.12 14.81
CA ALA A 477 4.35 -0.91 14.77
C ALA A 477 3.58 -1.13 16.09
N PRO A 478 4.23 -1.18 17.29
CA PRO A 478 3.50 -1.36 18.55
C PRO A 478 2.53 -0.22 18.85
N ALA A 479 2.88 1.03 18.48
CA ALA A 479 1.99 2.17 18.64
C ALA A 479 0.78 2.08 17.70
N TYR A 480 1.00 1.68 16.44
CA TYR A 480 -0.10 1.46 15.49
C TYR A 480 -1.04 0.33 15.94
N GLN A 481 -0.53 -0.71 16.60
CA GLN A 481 -1.36 -1.76 17.19
C GLN A 481 -2.31 -1.19 18.26
N LEU A 482 -1.79 -0.37 19.19
CA LEU A 482 -2.61 0.28 20.23
C LEU A 482 -3.67 1.20 19.62
N LYS A 483 -3.28 2.04 18.67
CA LYS A 483 -4.20 2.94 17.96
C LYS A 483 -5.31 2.19 17.23
N SER A 484 -4.97 1.07 16.60
CA SER A 484 -5.91 0.28 15.81
C SER A 484 -6.90 -0.48 16.69
N ALA A 485 -6.46 -0.98 17.85
CA ALA A 485 -7.36 -1.57 18.83
C ALA A 485 -8.41 -0.56 19.32
N LEU A 486 -8.00 0.67 19.59
CA LEU A 486 -8.91 1.75 19.98
C LEU A 486 -9.83 2.19 18.82
N ALA A 487 -9.31 2.27 17.59
CA ALA A 487 -10.14 2.59 16.43
C ALA A 487 -11.16 1.48 16.12
N ALA A 488 -10.81 0.21 16.32
CA ALA A 488 -11.68 -0.93 16.05
C ALA A 488 -12.97 -0.89 16.90
N SER A 489 -12.90 -0.45 18.17
CA SER A 489 -14.09 -0.36 19.03
C SER A 489 -15.14 0.62 18.50
N GLU A 490 -14.71 1.66 17.78
CA GLU A 490 -15.60 2.63 17.14
C GLU A 490 -16.05 2.17 15.75
N VAL A 491 -15.15 1.57 14.97
CA VAL A 491 -15.43 1.16 13.58
C VAL A 491 -16.44 0.01 13.52
N ILE A 492 -16.33 -1.00 14.39
CA ILE A 492 -17.20 -2.18 14.40
C ILE A 492 -18.70 -1.81 14.48
N PRO A 493 -19.17 -1.03 15.47
CA PRO A 493 -20.58 -0.67 15.56
C PRO A 493 -21.03 0.19 14.39
N MET A 494 -20.18 1.07 13.85
CA MET A 494 -20.53 1.93 12.71
C MET A 494 -20.66 1.17 11.38
N LEU A 495 -19.94 0.06 11.20
CA LEU A 495 -20.11 -0.83 10.04
C LEU A 495 -21.31 -1.77 10.19
N ALA A 496 -21.80 -1.98 11.41
CA ALA A 496 -22.97 -2.81 11.70
C ALA A 496 -24.29 -2.05 11.45
N ALA A 497 -24.35 -0.77 11.84
CA ALA A 497 -25.44 0.15 11.49
C ALA A 497 -25.63 0.25 9.97
#